data_AF-A0A5D0SBT5-F1
#
_entry.id   AF-A0A5D0SBT5-F1
#
_cell.length_a   1.000
_cell.length_b   1.000
_cell.length_c   1.000
_cell.angle_alpha   90.00
_cell.angle_beta   90.00
_cell.angle_gamma   90.00
#
_symmetry.space_group_name_H-M   'P 1'
#
loop_
_entity.id
_entity.type
_entity.pdbx_description
1 polymer ?
#
loop_
_entity_poly.entity_id
_entity_poly.type
_entity_poly.pdbx_seq_one_letter_code
_entity_poly.pdbx_strand_id
1 'polypeptide(L)'
;MPVNWYSVVFELIDMRSFSNLWYWIALATVWSTASHWVLGVPFDMVTRARRFGGQAETDLDALAQINVNRLLNIARVSGLGLISLASMVLTALLTLAFWYGVEFAQAIVLMALPLTVVWALSVSAAKAIDDQSATGEALQKRLTRHRLWTQLIGIVSIFFTAMWGMYKNLDVGPLGG
;
A
#
# COMPACT_ATOMS: atom_id res chain seq x y z
N MET A 1 17.07 30.86 19.65
CA MET A 1 16.74 30.84 18.20
C MET A 1 15.43 30.09 18.04
N PRO A 2 14.46 30.55 17.22
CA PRO A 2 13.23 29.79 17.03
C PRO A 2 13.61 28.43 16.47
N VAL A 3 13.12 27.37 17.12
CA VAL A 3 13.30 26.00 16.63
C VAL A 3 12.63 25.95 15.27
N ASN A 4 13.44 25.94 14.21
CA ASN A 4 12.95 25.85 12.86
C ASN A 4 12.52 24.39 12.67
N TRP A 5 11.24 24.15 12.86
CA TRP A 5 10.64 22.81 12.78
C TRP A 5 10.90 22.15 11.43
N TYR A 6 11.10 22.93 10.36
CA TYR A 6 11.55 22.41 9.07
C TYR A 6 12.93 21.76 9.20
N SER A 7 13.92 22.40 9.84
CA SER A 7 15.23 21.78 10.06
C SER A 7 15.15 20.54 10.93
N VAL A 8 14.29 20.49 11.96
CA VAL A 8 14.13 19.27 12.79
C VAL A 8 13.47 18.14 12.00
N VAL A 9 12.50 18.45 11.13
CA VAL A 9 11.87 17.47 10.24
C VAL A 9 12.85 17.00 9.16
N PHE A 10 13.68 17.89 8.60
CA PHE A 10 14.73 17.52 7.63
C PHE A 10 15.89 16.75 8.27
N GLU A 11 16.23 17.05 9.52
CA GLU A 11 17.26 16.36 10.32
C GLU A 11 16.74 14.99 10.85
N LEU A 12 15.43 14.86 11.06
CA LEU A 12 14.76 13.56 11.25
C LEU A 12 14.50 12.80 9.93
N ILE A 13 14.63 13.46 8.78
CA ILE A 13 14.63 12.87 7.43
C ILE A 13 16.07 12.84 6.89
N ASP A 14 17.09 12.94 7.75
CA ASP A 14 18.45 13.15 7.27
C ASP A 14 18.99 11.91 6.54
N MET A 15 19.41 12.16 5.28
CA MET A 15 20.26 11.47 4.28
C MET A 15 20.48 9.94 4.27
N ARG A 16 20.00 9.18 5.25
CA ARG A 16 20.09 7.72 5.35
C ARG A 16 18.70 7.16 5.68
N SER A 17 17.78 7.31 4.73
CA SER A 17 16.37 6.90 4.88
C SER A 17 16.24 5.45 5.41
N PHE A 18 17.13 4.54 5.01
CA PHE A 18 17.09 3.15 5.49
C PHE A 18 17.69 2.92 6.88
N SER A 19 18.57 3.83 7.35
CA SER A 19 19.10 3.84 8.71
C SER A 19 18.16 4.51 9.71
N ASN A 20 17.23 5.34 9.23
CA ASN A 20 16.32 6.10 10.07
C ASN A 20 15.07 5.28 10.42
N LEU A 21 14.73 5.29 11.72
CA LEU A 21 13.55 4.59 12.26
C LEU A 21 12.23 5.12 11.68
N TRP A 22 12.20 6.37 11.23
CA TRP A 22 11.07 6.98 10.52
C TRP A 22 10.56 6.09 9.37
N TYR A 23 11.47 5.65 8.50
CA TYR A 23 11.09 4.87 7.32
C TYR A 23 10.43 3.56 7.70
N TRP A 24 10.98 2.88 8.70
CA TRP A 24 10.47 1.60 9.20
C TRP A 24 9.12 1.74 9.92
N ILE A 25 8.93 2.80 10.70
CA ILE A 25 7.61 3.13 11.25
C ILE A 25 6.61 3.35 10.11
N ALA A 26 6.94 4.23 9.16
CA ALA A 26 6.04 4.54 8.05
C ALA A 26 5.68 3.29 7.24
N LEU A 27 6.67 2.45 6.91
CA LEU A 27 6.49 1.18 6.21
C LEU A 27 5.58 0.23 7.00
N ALA A 28 5.83 0.05 8.31
CA ALA A 28 5.03 -0.81 9.16
C ALA A 28 3.58 -0.30 9.29
N THR A 29 3.38 1.01 9.49
CA THR A 29 2.07 1.63 9.56
C THR A 29 1.31 1.45 8.26
N VAL A 30 1.93 1.75 7.11
CA VAL A 30 1.34 1.61 5.78
C VAL A 30 0.89 0.16 5.53
N TRP A 31 1.76 -0.81 5.77
CA TRP A 31 1.43 -2.22 5.54
C TRP A 31 0.42 -2.78 6.53
N SER A 32 0.43 -2.29 7.78
CA SER A 32 -0.59 -2.63 8.78
C SER A 32 -1.97 -2.13 8.33
N THR A 33 -2.07 -0.86 7.91
CA THR A 33 -3.32 -0.29 7.38
C THR A 33 -3.78 -1.01 6.12
N ALA A 34 -2.89 -1.21 5.14
CA ALA A 34 -3.23 -1.89 3.89
C ALA A 34 -3.68 -3.35 4.09
N SER A 35 -3.16 -4.04 5.11
CA SER A 35 -3.53 -5.42 5.43
C SER A 35 -4.82 -5.55 6.26
N HIS A 36 -5.21 -4.48 6.96
CA HIS A 36 -6.43 -4.43 7.77
C HIS A 36 -7.67 -4.09 6.94
N TRP A 37 -7.55 -3.12 6.03
CA TRP A 37 -8.62 -2.63 5.19
C TRP A 37 -8.61 -3.31 3.81
N VAL A 38 -9.52 -4.25 3.60
CA VAL A 38 -9.61 -5.05 2.37
C VAL A 38 -10.76 -4.52 1.53
N LEU A 39 -10.46 -3.86 0.41
CA LEU A 39 -11.47 -3.14 -0.38
C LEU A 39 -12.30 -2.14 0.46
N GLY A 40 -11.69 -1.49 1.44
CA GLY A 40 -12.39 -0.54 2.32
C GLY A 40 -13.24 -1.20 3.42
N VAL A 41 -13.21 -2.52 3.52
CA VAL A 41 -13.92 -3.29 4.55
C VAL A 41 -12.91 -3.81 5.60
N PRO A 42 -13.18 -3.63 6.91
CA PRO A 42 -12.39 -4.26 7.97
C PRO A 42 -12.46 -5.78 7.89
N PHE A 43 -11.31 -6.47 7.92
CA PHE A 43 -11.32 -7.93 7.75
C PHE A 43 -12.04 -8.70 8.88
N ASP A 44 -12.16 -8.12 10.07
CA ASP A 44 -12.93 -8.73 11.16
C ASP A 44 -14.42 -8.87 10.83
N MET A 45 -14.98 -8.02 9.95
CA MET A 45 -16.35 -8.20 9.45
C MET A 45 -16.45 -9.44 8.56
N VAL A 46 -15.42 -9.73 7.76
CA VAL A 46 -15.37 -10.93 6.91
C VAL A 46 -15.36 -12.21 7.76
N THR A 47 -14.57 -12.23 8.83
CA THR A 47 -14.53 -13.39 9.74
C THR A 47 -15.81 -13.52 10.55
N ARG A 48 -16.42 -12.40 10.96
CA ARG A 48 -17.70 -12.38 11.67
C ARG A 48 -18.85 -12.90 10.78
N ALA A 49 -18.95 -12.42 9.54
CA ALA A 49 -19.94 -12.90 8.59
C ALA A 49 -19.82 -14.42 8.37
N ARG A 50 -18.60 -14.93 8.18
CA ARG A 50 -18.35 -16.38 8.06
C ARG A 50 -18.80 -17.20 9.27
N ARG A 51 -18.62 -16.65 10.48
CA ARG A 51 -18.85 -17.39 11.72
C ARG A 51 -20.32 -17.35 12.17
N PHE A 52 -20.98 -16.21 12.00
CA PHE A 52 -22.30 -15.95 12.57
C PHE A 52 -23.40 -15.84 11.51
N GLY A 53 -23.07 -15.54 10.25
CA GLY A 53 -24.04 -15.34 9.18
C GLY A 53 -25.08 -14.27 9.51
N GLY A 54 -26.25 -14.36 8.86
CA GLY A 54 -27.42 -13.52 9.14
C GLY A 54 -27.10 -12.03 9.01
N GLN A 55 -27.39 -11.25 10.05
CA GLN A 55 -27.16 -9.80 10.04
C GLN A 55 -25.69 -9.43 9.76
N ALA A 56 -24.73 -10.20 10.27
CA ALA A 56 -23.30 -9.91 10.04
C ALA A 56 -22.90 -10.07 8.57
N GLU A 57 -23.57 -10.95 7.83
CA GLU A 57 -23.38 -11.11 6.39
C GLU A 57 -24.03 -9.97 5.62
N THR A 58 -25.27 -9.61 5.96
CA THR A 58 -25.97 -8.46 5.36
C THR A 58 -25.18 -7.15 5.53
N ASP A 59 -24.64 -6.90 6.73
CA ASP A 59 -23.83 -5.71 7.02
C ASP A 59 -22.53 -5.70 6.22
N LEU A 60 -21.88 -6.87 6.08
CA LEU A 60 -20.67 -7.03 5.26
C LEU A 60 -20.96 -6.74 3.78
N ASP A 61 -22.01 -7.34 3.25
CA ASP A 61 -22.41 -7.21 1.84
C ASP A 61 -22.75 -5.75 1.52
N ALA A 62 -23.54 -5.09 2.38
CA ALA A 62 -23.88 -3.68 2.22
C ALA A 62 -22.63 -2.79 2.21
N LEU A 63 -21.73 -2.97 3.18
CA LEU A 63 -20.52 -2.16 3.29
C LEU A 63 -19.56 -2.41 2.12
N ALA A 64 -19.42 -3.66 1.68
CA ALA A 64 -18.61 -4.01 0.53
C ALA A 64 -19.16 -3.38 -0.74
N GLN A 65 -20.47 -3.45 -0.97
CA GLN A 65 -21.10 -2.84 -2.15
C GLN A 65 -20.89 -1.33 -2.20
N ILE A 66 -21.02 -0.63 -1.08
CA ILE A 66 -20.75 0.81 -0.99
C ILE A 66 -19.30 1.11 -1.39
N ASN A 67 -18.33 0.36 -0.87
CA ASN A 67 -16.91 0.57 -1.18
C ASN A 67 -16.56 0.21 -2.63
N VAL A 68 -17.12 -0.88 -3.17
CA VAL A 68 -16.96 -1.29 -4.57
C VAL A 68 -17.50 -0.21 -5.51
N ASN A 69 -18.72 0.27 -5.26
CA ASN A 69 -19.32 1.34 -6.05
C ASN A 69 -18.47 2.62 -6.01
N ARG A 70 -17.97 3.00 -4.83
CA ARG A 70 -17.11 4.18 -4.67
C ARG A 70 -15.78 4.02 -5.42
N LEU A 71 -15.13 2.86 -5.29
CA LEU A 71 -13.85 2.60 -5.95
C LEU A 71 -14.00 2.58 -7.48
N LEU A 72 -15.04 1.91 -7.98
CA LEU A 72 -15.32 1.86 -9.42
C LEU A 72 -15.73 3.23 -9.97
N ASN A 73 -16.45 4.04 -9.21
CA ASN A 73 -16.76 5.41 -9.62
C ASN A 73 -15.48 6.25 -9.78
N ILE A 74 -14.55 6.17 -8.82
CA ILE A 74 -13.23 6.85 -8.91
C ILE A 74 -12.46 6.34 -10.12
N ALA A 75 -12.43 5.02 -10.34
CA ALA A 75 -11.74 4.41 -11.48
C ALA A 75 -12.37 4.78 -12.84
N ARG A 76 -13.71 4.92 -12.91
CA ARG A 76 -14.40 5.30 -14.16
C ARG A 76 -14.24 6.78 -14.49
N VAL A 77 -14.40 7.66 -13.51
CA VAL A 77 -14.34 9.13 -13.71
C VAL A 77 -12.90 9.61 -13.86
N SER A 78 -12.00 9.12 -13.01
CA SER A 78 -10.63 9.64 -12.90
C SER A 78 -9.56 8.63 -13.31
N GLY A 79 -9.91 7.42 -13.77
CA GLY A 79 -8.96 6.33 -13.99
C GLY A 79 -7.81 6.68 -14.93
N LEU A 80 -8.11 7.26 -16.10
CA LEU A 80 -7.07 7.66 -17.05
C LEU A 80 -6.14 8.74 -16.48
N GLY A 81 -6.70 9.72 -15.78
CA GLY A 81 -5.92 10.78 -15.12
C GLY A 81 -5.05 10.25 -13.99
N LEU A 82 -5.61 9.37 -13.15
CA LEU A 82 -4.90 8.72 -12.04
C LEU A 82 -3.76 7.83 -12.54
N ILE A 83 -4.00 7.02 -13.57
CA ILE A 83 -2.96 6.17 -14.17
C ILE A 83 -1.85 7.04 -14.76
N SER A 84 -2.20 8.07 -15.53
CA SER A 84 -1.22 8.98 -16.14
C SER A 84 -0.37 9.68 -15.10
N LEU A 85 -1.00 10.24 -14.06
CA LEU A 85 -0.33 10.90 -12.96
C LEU A 85 0.55 9.93 -12.15
N ALA A 86 0.02 8.75 -11.81
CA ALA A 86 0.76 7.73 -11.07
C ALA A 86 1.97 7.25 -11.86
N SER A 87 1.82 6.96 -13.16
CA SER A 87 2.93 6.57 -14.03
C SER A 87 3.96 7.67 -14.16
N MET A 88 3.56 8.93 -14.32
CA MET A 88 4.48 10.07 -14.37
C MET A 88 5.27 10.21 -13.06
N VAL A 89 4.58 10.21 -11.91
CA VAL A 89 5.21 10.34 -10.59
C VAL A 89 6.13 9.16 -10.29
N LEU A 90 5.69 7.93 -10.56
CA LEU A 90 6.53 6.74 -10.37
C LEU A 90 7.75 6.77 -11.28
N THR A 91 7.63 7.21 -12.54
CA THR A 91 8.77 7.31 -13.46
C THR A 91 9.77 8.36 -12.98
N ALA A 92 9.30 9.53 -12.54
CA ALA A 92 10.16 10.56 -11.97
C ALA A 92 10.88 10.06 -10.71
N LEU A 93 10.15 9.39 -9.80
CA LEU A 93 10.71 8.79 -8.60
C LEU A 93 11.72 7.69 -8.90
N LEU A 94 11.43 6.79 -9.85
CA LEU A 94 12.35 5.73 -10.28
C LEU A 94 13.64 6.31 -10.87
N THR A 95 13.51 7.38 -11.65
CA THR A 95 14.66 8.10 -12.22
C THR A 95 15.49 8.72 -11.09
N LEU A 96 14.88 9.45 -10.17
CA LEU A 96 15.57 10.03 -9.01
C LEU A 96 16.23 8.95 -8.14
N ALA A 97 15.53 7.84 -7.92
CA ALA A 97 15.97 6.74 -7.07
C ALA A 97 17.20 6.02 -7.64
N PHE A 98 17.14 5.59 -8.90
CA PHE A 98 18.13 4.67 -9.46
C PHE A 98 19.10 5.33 -10.43
N TRP A 99 18.68 6.35 -11.18
CA TRP A 99 19.58 7.07 -12.09
C TRP A 99 20.41 8.12 -11.35
N TYR A 100 19.76 8.94 -10.52
CA TYR A 100 20.44 9.96 -9.71
C TYR A 100 20.92 9.45 -8.35
N GLY A 101 20.56 8.22 -7.97
CA GLY A 101 21.03 7.58 -6.74
C GLY A 101 20.46 8.19 -5.45
N VAL A 102 19.36 8.94 -5.52
CA VAL A 102 18.77 9.63 -4.35
C VAL A 102 18.13 8.60 -3.41
N GLU A 103 18.72 8.41 -2.22
CA GLU A 103 18.28 7.39 -1.26
C GLU A 103 16.83 7.60 -0.79
N PHE A 104 16.44 8.85 -0.53
CA PHE A 104 15.06 9.17 -0.15
C PHE A 104 14.05 8.78 -1.22
N ALA A 105 14.38 8.98 -2.50
CA ALA A 105 13.54 8.56 -3.60
C ALA A 105 13.46 7.02 -3.69
N GLN A 106 14.56 6.30 -3.44
CA GLN A 106 14.55 4.83 -3.37
C GLN A 106 13.61 4.34 -2.27
N ALA A 107 13.67 4.94 -1.09
CA ALA A 107 12.80 4.61 0.04
C ALA A 107 11.32 4.82 -0.31
N ILE A 108 10.98 5.96 -0.92
CA ILE A 108 9.61 6.24 -1.38
C ILE A 108 9.17 5.24 -2.45
N VAL A 109 10.01 4.95 -3.46
CA VAL A 109 9.66 3.99 -4.53
C VAL A 109 9.36 2.62 -3.95
N LEU A 110 10.20 2.11 -3.04
CA LEU A 110 10.02 0.80 -2.42
C LEU A 110 8.74 0.69 -1.59
N MET A 111 8.22 1.82 -1.09
CA MET A 111 6.93 1.88 -0.40
C MET A 111 5.76 2.07 -1.38
N ALA A 112 5.86 3.02 -2.31
CA ALA A 112 4.78 3.44 -3.18
C ALA A 112 4.48 2.44 -4.30
N LEU A 113 5.51 1.84 -4.90
CA LEU A 113 5.37 0.91 -6.01
C LEU A 113 4.50 -0.31 -5.66
N PRO A 114 4.75 -1.05 -4.57
CA PRO A 114 3.87 -2.18 -4.22
C PRO A 114 2.46 -1.74 -3.83
N LEU A 115 2.29 -0.56 -3.22
CA LEU A 115 0.96 0.00 -2.97
C LEU A 115 0.19 0.30 -4.26
N THR A 116 0.86 0.75 -5.32
CA THR A 116 0.19 0.96 -6.62
C THR A 116 -0.30 -0.37 -7.21
N VAL A 117 0.45 -1.46 -7.02
CA VAL A 117 0.02 -2.81 -7.41
C VAL A 117 -1.19 -3.26 -6.59
N VAL A 118 -1.17 -3.05 -5.27
CA VAL A 118 -2.31 -3.36 -4.39
C VAL A 118 -3.56 -2.58 -4.83
N TRP A 119 -3.42 -1.30 -5.13
CA TRP A 119 -4.54 -0.48 -5.64
C TRP A 119 -5.11 -1.01 -6.95
N ALA A 120 -4.26 -1.40 -7.91
CA ALA A 120 -4.71 -2.01 -9.16
C ALA A 120 -5.46 -3.34 -8.92
N LEU A 121 -4.95 -4.18 -8.01
CA LEU A 121 -5.64 -5.41 -7.59
C LEU A 121 -6.98 -5.12 -6.91
N SER A 122 -7.07 -4.04 -6.12
CA SER A 122 -8.32 -3.60 -5.51
C SER A 122 -9.35 -3.22 -6.57
N VAL A 123 -8.97 -2.43 -7.58
CA VAL A 123 -9.88 -2.07 -8.68
C VAL A 123 -10.33 -3.32 -9.46
N SER A 124 -9.40 -4.24 -9.75
CA SER A 124 -9.74 -5.50 -10.43
C SER A 124 -10.68 -6.38 -9.59
N ALA A 125 -10.45 -6.47 -8.28
CA ALA A 125 -11.30 -7.24 -7.38
C ALA A 125 -12.70 -6.63 -7.27
N ALA A 126 -12.79 -5.30 -7.14
CA ALA A 126 -14.05 -4.58 -7.11
C ALA A 126 -14.86 -4.75 -8.40
N LYS A 127 -14.20 -4.63 -9.57
CA LYS A 127 -14.85 -4.89 -10.86
C LYS A 127 -15.42 -6.30 -10.92
N ALA A 128 -14.65 -7.29 -10.50
CA ALA A 128 -15.08 -8.67 -10.56
C ALA A 128 -16.14 -9.03 -9.48
N ILE A 129 -16.30 -8.22 -8.42
CA ILE A 129 -17.43 -8.30 -7.49
C ILE A 129 -18.70 -7.72 -8.12
N ASP A 130 -18.59 -6.53 -8.74
CA ASP A 130 -19.68 -5.84 -9.45
C ASP A 130 -20.22 -6.70 -10.60
N ASP A 131 -19.33 -7.17 -11.49
CA ASP A 131 -19.68 -7.98 -12.67
C ASP A 131 -20.39 -9.30 -12.32
N GLN A 132 -20.12 -9.86 -11.14
CA GLN A 132 -20.70 -11.13 -10.69
C GLN A 132 -21.81 -10.95 -9.65
N SER A 133 -22.11 -9.70 -9.27
CA SER A 133 -23.00 -9.38 -8.15
C SER A 133 -22.70 -10.25 -6.92
N ALA A 134 -21.41 -10.40 -6.61
CA ALA A 134 -20.96 -11.38 -5.61
C ALA A 134 -21.41 -10.96 -4.21
N THR A 135 -22.21 -11.81 -3.57
CA THR A 135 -22.74 -11.65 -2.21
C THR A 135 -22.39 -12.87 -1.34
N GLY A 136 -22.62 -12.77 -0.04
CA GLY A 136 -22.42 -13.85 0.92
C GLY A 136 -21.06 -14.55 0.81
N GLU A 137 -21.06 -15.89 0.70
CA GLU A 137 -19.82 -16.68 0.63
C GLU A 137 -18.90 -16.31 -0.55
N ALA A 138 -19.48 -15.96 -1.71
CA ALA A 138 -18.71 -15.59 -2.90
C ALA A 138 -17.93 -14.28 -2.67
N LEU A 139 -18.57 -13.29 -2.04
CA LEU A 139 -17.93 -12.05 -1.62
C LEU A 139 -16.82 -12.31 -0.59
N GLN A 140 -17.14 -13.08 0.46
CA GLN A 140 -16.18 -13.40 1.52
C GLN A 140 -14.94 -14.11 0.98
N LYS A 141 -15.09 -15.03 0.01
CA LYS A 141 -13.97 -15.71 -0.65
C LYS A 141 -13.12 -14.73 -1.46
N ARG A 142 -13.73 -13.79 -2.18
CA ARG A 142 -13.04 -12.75 -2.95
C ARG A 142 -12.25 -11.80 -2.05
N LEU A 143 -12.86 -11.32 -0.96
CA LEU A 143 -12.20 -10.46 0.03
C LEU A 143 -11.03 -11.19 0.68
N THR A 144 -11.21 -12.45 1.06
CA THR A 144 -10.12 -13.28 1.62
C THR A 144 -8.96 -13.43 0.63
N ARG A 145 -9.25 -13.70 -0.65
CA ARG A 145 -8.23 -13.80 -1.69
C ARG A 145 -7.50 -12.48 -1.91
N HIS A 146 -8.22 -11.35 -1.94
CA HIS A 146 -7.61 -10.02 -2.06
C HIS A 146 -6.65 -9.76 -0.91
N ARG A 147 -7.07 -10.04 0.34
CA ARG A 147 -6.22 -9.89 1.52
C ARG A 147 -4.94 -10.73 1.44
N LEU A 148 -5.04 -11.99 1.03
CA LEU A 148 -3.88 -12.87 0.88
C LEU A 148 -2.86 -12.30 -0.10
N TRP A 149 -3.32 -11.77 -1.24
CA TRP A 149 -2.44 -11.09 -2.19
C TRP A 149 -1.81 -9.83 -1.60
N THR A 150 -2.59 -8.98 -0.92
CA THR A 150 -2.05 -7.78 -0.26
C THR A 150 -0.98 -8.13 0.77
N GLN A 151 -1.20 -9.15 1.59
CA GLN A 151 -0.22 -9.61 2.57
C GLN A 151 1.05 -10.18 1.91
N LEU A 152 0.89 -10.98 0.85
CA LEU A 152 2.02 -11.55 0.12
C LEU A 152 2.87 -10.44 -0.51
N ILE A 153 2.24 -9.46 -1.15
CA ILE A 153 2.94 -8.28 -1.69
C ILE A 153 3.63 -7.53 -0.56
N GLY A 154 3.00 -7.38 0.60
CA GLY A 154 3.58 -6.73 1.77
C GLY A 154 4.83 -7.42 2.28
N ILE A 155 4.76 -8.74 2.49
CA ILE A 155 5.90 -9.55 2.94
C ILE A 155 7.05 -9.44 1.93
N VAL A 156 6.76 -9.60 0.64
CA VAL A 156 7.75 -9.49 -0.43
C VAL A 156 8.37 -8.08 -0.44
N SER A 157 7.55 -7.04 -0.33
CA SER A 157 8.01 -5.64 -0.35
C SER A 157 8.89 -5.31 0.83
N ILE A 158 8.47 -5.67 2.05
CA ILE A 158 9.26 -5.46 3.27
C ILE A 158 10.58 -6.21 3.19
N PHE A 159 10.58 -7.45 2.68
CA PHE A 159 11.78 -8.23 2.49
C PHE A 159 12.78 -7.56 1.53
N PHE A 160 12.34 -7.19 0.32
CA PHE A 160 13.19 -6.50 -0.65
C PHE A 160 13.67 -5.15 -0.13
N THR A 161 12.81 -4.44 0.59
CA THR A 161 13.13 -3.17 1.24
C THR A 161 14.22 -3.33 2.31
N ALA A 162 14.12 -4.36 3.16
CA ALA A 162 15.14 -4.65 4.16
C ALA A 162 16.47 -5.05 3.54
N MET A 163 16.42 -5.90 2.52
CA MET A 163 17.62 -6.31 1.78
C MET A 163 18.32 -5.11 1.14
N TRP A 164 17.56 -4.23 0.47
CA TRP A 164 18.09 -3.01 -0.13
C TRP A 164 18.64 -2.04 0.91
N GLY A 165 17.92 -1.84 2.02
CA GLY A 165 18.35 -0.97 3.11
C GLY A 165 19.64 -1.46 3.78
N MET A 166 19.79 -2.78 3.98
CA MET A 166 21.04 -3.37 4.47
C MET A 166 22.19 -3.19 3.48
N TYR A 167 21.95 -3.43 2.19
CA TYR A 167 22.95 -3.21 1.14
C TYR A 167 23.44 -1.76 1.15
N LYS A 168 22.52 -0.78 1.19
CA LYS A 168 22.86 0.64 1.32
C LYS A 168 23.60 0.95 2.61
N ASN A 169 23.19 0.40 3.75
CA ASN A 169 23.87 0.65 5.02
C ASN A 169 25.32 0.12 5.05
N LEU A 170 25.58 -1.02 4.38
CA LEU A 170 26.90 -1.64 4.30
C LEU A 170 27.85 -0.91 3.33
N ASP A 171 27.33 -0.37 2.23
CA ASP A 171 28.10 0.38 1.22
C ASP A 171 28.70 1.69 1.80
N VAL A 172 28.08 2.24 2.86
CA VAL A 172 28.57 3.44 3.60
C VAL A 172 29.37 3.05 4.86
N GLY A 173 29.82 1.79 4.99
CA GLY A 173 30.70 1.33 6.08
C GLY A 173 32.17 1.73 5.88
N PRO A 174 33.06 1.58 6.90
CA PRO A 174 34.42 2.14 6.91
C PRO A 174 35.42 1.58 5.85
N LEU A 175 34.94 0.79 4.89
CA LEU A 175 35.72 0.24 3.78
C LEU A 175 35.27 0.79 2.40
N GLY A 176 34.28 1.69 2.37
CA GLY A 176 33.75 2.34 1.18
C GLY A 176 33.89 3.86 1.25
N GLY A 177 35.14 4.32 1.26
CA GLY A 177 35.57 5.73 1.29
C GLY A 177 37.08 5.82 1.33
#